data_AF-A0A0Q8CMH9-F1
#
_entry.id   AF-A0A0Q8CMH9-F1
#
_cell.length_a   1.000
_cell.length_b   1.000
_cell.length_c   1.000
_cell.angle_alpha   90.00
_cell.angle_beta   90.00
_cell.angle_gamma   90.00
#
_symmetry.space_group_name_H-M   'P 1'
#
loop_
_entity.id
_entity.type
_entity.pdbx_description
1 polymer ?
#
loop_
_entity_poly.entity_id
_entity_poly.type
_entity_poly.pdbx_seq_one_letter_code
_entity_poly.pdbx_strand_id
1 'polypeptide(L)'
;MMGRHAATDRPDDAPELTGITFLTQGVTDEEAAAVTAVLSAMLAEEADGAATARPVGQSAWQRSQRALRQPLTPGAGQWRGFAG
;
A
#
# COMPACT_ATOMS: atom_id res chain seq x y z
N MET A 1 -29.96 17.09 -1.78
CA MET A 1 -29.27 15.79 -1.85
C MET A 1 -27.79 16.06 -1.68
N MET A 2 -27.13 15.26 -0.85
CA MET A 2 -25.89 15.55 -0.12
C MET A 2 -24.72 16.03 -0.99
N GLY A 3 -24.18 17.21 -0.65
CA GLY A 3 -22.84 17.62 -1.07
C GLY A 3 -21.81 17.15 -0.06
N ARG A 4 -20.82 16.35 -0.49
CA ARG A 4 -19.55 16.13 0.22
C ARG A 4 -18.52 15.43 -0.68
N HIS A 5 -17.90 16.18 -1.58
CA HIS A 5 -16.67 15.75 -2.28
C HIS A 5 -15.58 16.85 -2.23
N ALA A 6 -15.61 17.70 -1.21
CA ALA A 6 -14.54 18.65 -0.92
C ALA A 6 -14.01 18.37 0.49
N ALA A 7 -13.62 17.12 0.75
CA ALA A 7 -12.58 16.89 1.76
C ALA A 7 -11.31 17.41 1.11
N THR A 8 -11.03 18.67 1.41
CA THR A 8 -9.74 19.30 1.15
C THR A 8 -8.72 18.38 1.79
N ASP A 9 -7.86 17.77 0.98
CA ASP A 9 -6.52 17.43 1.44
C ASP A 9 -5.89 18.76 1.90
N ARG A 10 -6.13 19.09 3.16
CA ARG A 10 -5.64 20.32 3.78
C ARG A 10 -4.27 19.95 4.33
N PRO A 11 -3.21 20.65 3.94
CA PRO A 11 -1.87 20.33 4.42
C PRO A 11 -1.75 20.37 5.96
N ASP A 12 -2.68 21.03 6.67
CA ASP A 12 -2.74 21.05 8.14
C ASP A 12 -3.15 19.71 8.78
N ASP A 13 -3.78 18.79 8.04
CA ASP A 13 -4.15 17.45 8.56
C ASP A 13 -3.04 16.40 8.31
N ALA A 14 -1.94 16.79 7.63
CA ALA A 14 -0.80 15.90 7.44
C ALA A 14 -0.17 15.56 8.79
N PRO A 15 0.30 14.30 9.00
CA PRO A 15 0.95 13.93 10.24
C PRO A 15 2.19 14.80 10.44
N GLU A 16 2.15 15.72 11.41
CA GLU A 16 3.34 16.48 11.77
C GLU A 16 4.39 15.52 12.33
N LEU A 17 5.54 15.46 11.65
CA LEU A 17 6.69 14.69 12.09
C LEU A 17 7.29 15.30 13.37
N THR A 18 6.66 14.97 14.50
CA THR A 18 7.12 15.39 15.83
C THR A 18 8.29 14.48 16.23
N GLY A 19 9.52 15.01 16.24
CA GLY A 19 10.70 14.29 16.70
C GLY A 19 11.94 14.31 15.79
N ILE A 20 11.96 15.14 14.74
CA ILE A 20 13.14 15.30 13.89
C ILE A 20 14.20 16.13 14.62
N THR A 21 15.45 15.66 14.64
CA THR A 21 16.61 16.42 15.14
C THR A 21 17.63 16.61 14.03
N PHE A 22 17.97 17.86 13.72
CA PHE A 22 19.03 18.19 12.78
C PHE A 22 20.39 18.18 13.50
N LEU A 23 21.30 17.29 13.08
CA LEU A 23 22.66 17.22 13.63
C LEU A 23 23.62 18.20 12.96
N THR A 24 23.35 18.53 11.69
CA THR A 24 24.13 19.48 10.90
C THR A 24 24.02 20.87 11.48
N GLN A 25 25.14 21.57 11.59
CA GLN A 25 25.17 22.95 12.06
C GLN A 25 24.73 23.92 10.95
N GLY A 26 24.08 25.02 11.33
CA GLY A 26 23.71 26.09 10.39
C GLY A 26 22.51 25.82 9.50
N VAL A 27 21.69 24.81 9.83
CA VAL A 27 20.40 24.58 9.16
C VAL A 27 19.48 25.76 9.44
N THR A 28 18.96 26.37 8.38
CA THR A 28 18.01 27.48 8.48
C THR A 28 16.58 26.97 8.72
N ASP A 29 15.72 27.84 9.24
CA ASP A 29 14.31 27.51 9.49
C ASP A 29 13.59 27.09 8.20
N GLU A 30 13.92 27.72 7.06
CA GLU A 30 13.35 27.40 5.75
C GLU A 30 13.78 26.01 5.28
N GLU A 31 15.06 25.65 5.43
CA GLU A 31 15.54 24.32 5.08
C GLU A 31 14.93 23.23 5.98
N ALA A 32 14.82 23.50 7.27
CA ALA A 32 14.16 22.59 8.21
C ALA A 32 12.68 22.38 7.85
N ALA A 33 11.97 23.45 7.48
CA ALA A 33 10.59 23.39 7.03
C ALA A 33 10.46 22.60 5.72
N ALA A 34 11.32 22.86 4.73
CA ALA A 34 11.31 22.17 3.45
C ALA A 34 11.53 20.66 3.61
N VAL A 35 12.53 20.24 4.40
CA VAL A 35 12.79 18.82 4.66
C VAL A 35 11.62 18.16 5.40
N THR A 36 11.07 18.83 6.41
CA THR A 36 9.93 18.32 7.18
C THR A 36 8.71 18.14 6.29
N ALA A 37 8.42 19.10 5.40
CA ALA A 37 7.31 19.01 4.46
C ALA A 37 7.47 17.83 3.48
N VAL A 38 8.68 17.61 2.93
CA VAL A 38 8.95 16.48 2.02
C VAL A 38 8.75 15.16 2.73
N LEU A 39 9.31 14.99 3.94
CA LEU A 39 9.19 13.74 4.69
C LEU A 39 7.75 13.49 5.14
N SER A 40 7.01 14.53 5.53
CA SER A 40 5.60 14.41 5.94
C SER A 40 4.73 14.00 4.75
N ALA A 41 4.97 14.58 3.58
CA ALA A 41 4.28 14.18 2.34
C ALA A 41 4.56 12.72 1.97
N MET A 42 5.82 12.27 2.05
CA MET A 42 6.17 10.87 1.78
C MET A 42 5.48 9.90 2.75
N LEU A 43 5.39 10.25 4.04
CA LEU A 43 4.73 9.42 5.03
C LEU A 43 3.20 9.37 4.82
N ALA A 44 2.59 10.48 4.42
CA ALA A 44 1.17 10.53 4.09
C ALA A 44 0.83 9.58 2.93
N GLU A 45 1.63 9.61 1.85
CA GLU A 45 1.46 8.71 0.70
C GLU A 45 1.62 7.23 1.09
N GLU A 46 2.59 6.91 1.96
CA GLU A 46 2.78 5.54 2.45
C GLU A 46 1.62 5.08 3.35
N ALA A 47 1.09 5.96 4.19
CA ALA A 47 -0.07 5.69 5.03
C ALA A 47 -1.33 5.44 4.18
N ASP A 48 -1.54 6.21 3.10
CA ASP A 48 -2.64 6.01 2.16
C ASP A 48 -2.49 4.70 1.37
N GLY A 49 -1.27 4.35 0.97
CA GLY A 49 -0.96 3.05 0.39
C GLY A 49 -1.27 1.88 1.34
N ALA A 50 -0.95 2.03 2.62
CA ALA A 50 -1.26 1.04 3.65
C ALA A 50 -2.77 0.94 3.94
N ALA A 51 -3.49 2.07 3.94
CA ALA A 51 -4.94 2.11 4.14
C ALA A 51 -5.71 1.49 2.96
N THR A 52 -5.17 1.61 1.74
CA THR A 52 -5.76 1.04 0.52
C THR A 52 -5.33 -0.39 0.24
N ALA A 53 -4.35 -0.91 0.99
CA ALA A 53 -3.95 -2.32 0.90
C ALA A 53 -5.16 -3.22 1.17
N ARG A 54 -5.55 -4.02 0.18
CA ARG A 54 -6.67 -4.96 0.33
C ARG A 54 -6.36 -5.88 1.53
N PRO A 55 -7.31 -6.08 2.46
CA PRO A 55 -7.08 -6.95 3.60
C PRO A 55 -6.54 -8.29 3.13
N VAL A 56 -5.52 -8.79 3.83
CA VAL A 56 -4.87 -10.08 3.60
C VAL A 56 -5.79 -11.21 4.06
N GLY A 57 -7.00 -11.25 3.49
CA GLY A 57 -7.97 -12.30 3.69
C GLY A 57 -7.80 -13.40 2.66
N GLN A 58 -8.36 -14.57 2.95
CA GLN A 58 -8.40 -15.67 2.00
C GLN A 58 -9.16 -15.25 0.73
N SER A 59 -8.48 -15.26 -0.42
CA SER A 59 -9.08 -14.94 -1.71
C SER A 59 -10.24 -15.87 -2.03
N ALA A 60 -11.17 -15.44 -2.89
CA ALA A 60 -12.29 -16.27 -3.33
C ALA A 60 -11.80 -17.60 -3.93
N TRP A 61 -10.70 -17.58 -4.69
CA TRP A 61 -10.06 -18.77 -5.23
C TRP A 61 -9.52 -19.69 -4.13
N GLN A 62 -8.81 -19.15 -3.12
CA GLN A 62 -8.32 -19.94 -1.99
C GLN A 62 -9.46 -20.52 -1.13
N ARG A 63 -10.64 -19.88 -1.07
CA ARG A 63 -11.84 -20.44 -0.42
C ARG A 63 -12.49 -21.55 -1.25
N SER A 64 -12.49 -21.42 -2.57
CA SER A 64 -13.11 -22.39 -3.47
C SER A 64 -12.17 -23.53 -3.90
N GLN A 65 -10.87 -23.42 -3.65
CA GLN A 65 -9.92 -24.46 -4.02
C GLN A 65 -10.31 -25.76 -3.31
N ARG A 66 -10.54 -26.80 -4.11
CA ARG A 66 -10.76 -28.16 -3.60
C ARG A 66 -9.41 -28.84 -3.52
N ALA A 67 -9.19 -29.66 -2.50
CA ALA A 67 -8.00 -30.50 -2.43
C ALA A 67 -7.93 -31.35 -3.71
N LEU A 68 -6.76 -31.36 -4.36
CA LEU A 68 -6.49 -32.31 -5.43
C LEU A 68 -6.61 -33.71 -4.84
N ARG A 69 -7.54 -34.51 -5.35
CA ARG A 69 -7.81 -35.85 -4.83
C ARG A 69 -6.63 -36.80 -5.05
N GLN A 70 -5.73 -36.47 -5.98
CA GLN A 70 -4.54 -37.23 -6.31
C GLN A 70 -3.38 -36.30 -6.72
N PRO A 71 -2.12 -36.71 -6.49
CA PRO A 71 -0.96 -36.03 -7.04
C PRO A 71 -1.04 -35.96 -8.58
N LEU A 72 -0.80 -34.78 -9.15
CA LEU A 72 -0.63 -34.63 -10.59
C LEU A 72 0.77 -35.12 -10.95
N THR A 73 0.88 -36.13 -11.81
CA THR A 73 2.15 -36.62 -12.33
C THR A 73 2.52 -35.83 -13.59
N PRO A 74 3.54 -34.95 -13.58
CA PRO A 74 3.97 -34.26 -14.78
C PRO A 74 4.64 -35.24 -15.75
N GLY A 75 4.36 -35.16 -17.05
CA GLY A 75 5.01 -35.99 -18.06
C GLY A 75 4.54 -35.69 -19.48
N ALA A 76 5.43 -35.92 -20.46
CA ALA A 76 5.08 -35.79 -21.87
C ALA A 76 3.88 -36.70 -22.22
N GLY A 77 2.83 -36.11 -22.76
CA GLY A 77 1.59 -36.82 -23.13
C GLY A 77 0.52 -36.90 -22.02
N GLN A 78 0.85 -36.65 -20.76
CA GLN A 78 -0.12 -36.75 -19.64
C GLN A 78 -1.10 -35.57 -19.54
N TRP A 79 -0.85 -34.51 -20.31
CA TRP A 79 -1.65 -33.27 -20.30
C TRP A 79 -2.66 -33.21 -21.46
N ARG A 80 -2.75 -34.24 -22.31
CA ARG A 80 -3.51 -34.22 -23.58
C ARG A 80 -4.98 -34.63 -23.43
N GLY A 81 -5.68 -34.04 -22.45
CA GLY A 81 -7.11 -34.26 -22.21
C GLY A 81 -8.06 -33.30 -22.95
N PHE A 82 -7.54 -32.30 -23.66
CA PHE A 82 -8.34 -31.43 -24.52
C PHE A 82 -8.05 -31.81 -25.99
N ALA A 83 -8.97 -32.57 -26.57
CA ALA A 83 -9.14 -32.71 -28.01
C ALA A 83 -10.61 -32.39 -28.25
N GLY A 84 -10.87 -31.13 -28.60
CA GLY A 84 -12.10 -30.70 -29.26
C GLY A 84 -11.82 -30.63 -30.75
#